data_AF-A0A1X7KX88-F1
#
_entry.id   AF-A0A1X7KX88-F1
#
_cell.length_a   1.000
_cell.length_b   1.000
_cell.length_c   1.000
_cell.angle_alpha   90.00
_cell.angle_beta   90.00
_cell.angle_gamma   90.00
#
_symmetry.space_group_name_H-M   'P 1'
#
loop_
_entity.id
_entity.type
_entity.pdbx_description
1 polymer ?
#
loop_
_entity_poly.entity_id
_entity_poly.type
_entity_poly.pdbx_seq_one_letter_code
_entity_poly.pdbx_strand_id
1 'polypeptide(L)'
;MDLSKNAIVDLLNHTIKERRDISWKMGVGYHNGVDVSIYEVLIYEIRNNKIIGRFAFNGDSGKLINQRVIGYRQKMADNIVDALLDINNFLTKRIIA
;
A
#
# COMPACT_ATOMS: atom_id res chain seq x y z
N MET A 1 -15.25 11.40 4.43
CA MET A 1 -13.93 11.75 4.97
C MET A 1 -12.99 11.76 3.78
N ASP A 2 -12.71 12.94 3.23
CA ASP A 2 -11.72 13.11 2.16
C ASP A 2 -10.35 12.77 2.73
N LEU A 3 -10.01 11.48 2.73
CA LEU A 3 -8.64 11.02 2.87
C LEU A 3 -7.91 11.52 1.61
N SER A 4 -7.48 12.77 1.66
CA SER A 4 -6.79 13.41 0.55
C SER A 4 -5.66 12.48 0.12
N LYS A 5 -5.48 12.28 -1.19
CA LYS A 5 -4.39 11.47 -1.77
C LYS A 5 -3.04 11.72 -1.08
N ASN A 6 -2.82 12.93 -0.58
CA ASN A 6 -1.66 13.35 0.21
C ASN A 6 -1.45 12.47 1.46
N ALA A 7 -2.49 12.13 2.22
CA ALA A 7 -2.34 11.31 3.43
C ALA A 7 -1.79 9.89 3.13
N ILE A 8 -2.24 9.27 2.03
CA ILE A 8 -1.74 7.97 1.59
C ILE A 8 -0.27 8.07 1.17
N VAL A 9 0.05 9.11 0.39
CA VAL A 9 1.43 9.40 -0.05
C VAL A 9 2.34 9.65 1.14
N ASP A 10 1.89 10.43 2.12
CA ASP A 10 2.66 10.76 3.33
C ASP A 10 2.90 9.50 4.18
N LEU A 11 1.88 8.66 4.38
CA LEU A 11 2.02 7.36 5.06
C LEU A 11 3.02 6.45 4.36
N LEU A 12 2.95 6.36 3.03
CA LEU A 12 3.87 5.54 2.24
C LEU A 12 5.29 6.08 2.32
N ASN A 13 5.48 7.40 2.17
CA ASN A 13 6.77 8.05 2.31
C ASN A 13 7.36 7.87 3.70
N HIS A 14 6.54 7.97 4.75
CA HIS A 14 6.96 7.69 6.11
C HIS A 14 7.41 6.23 6.27
N THR A 15 6.61 5.30 5.77
CA THR A 15 6.88 3.85 5.85
C THR A 15 8.21 3.48 5.18
N ILE A 16 8.55 4.10 4.05
CA ILE A 16 9.80 3.81 3.34
C ILE A 16 11.00 4.64 3.83
N LYS A 17 10.78 5.76 4.54
CA LYS A 17 11.87 6.63 5.02
C LYS A 17 12.87 5.88 5.90
N GLU A 18 12.38 4.90 6.66
CA GLU A 18 13.20 4.08 7.56
C GLU A 18 13.86 2.87 6.86
N ARG A 19 13.49 2.60 5.59
CA ARG A 19 13.88 1.39 4.85
C ARG A 19 14.42 1.75 3.46
N ARG A 20 15.73 1.97 3.35
CA ARG A 20 16.40 2.31 2.07
C ARG A 20 16.43 1.18 1.05
N ASP A 21 16.06 -0.04 1.45
CA ASP A 21 16.02 -1.23 0.60
C ASP A 21 14.67 -1.42 -0.12
N ILE A 22 13.64 -0.65 0.27
CA ILE A 22 12.30 -0.71 -0.32
C ILE A 22 11.88 0.65 -0.86
N SER A 23 10.97 0.64 -1.81
CA SER A 23 10.32 1.84 -2.34
C SER A 23 8.86 1.51 -2.68
N TRP A 24 8.08 2.54 -3.00
CA TRP A 24 6.71 2.38 -3.43
C TRP A 24 6.44 3.17 -4.71
N LYS A 25 5.41 2.77 -5.45
CA LYS A 25 4.86 3.56 -6.57
C LYS A 25 3.36 3.32 -6.71
N MET A 26 2.67 4.30 -7.29
CA MET A 26 1.32 4.06 -7.80
C MET A 26 1.39 3.12 -9.00
N GLY A 27 0.59 2.06 -8.95
CA GLY A 27 0.34 1.17 -10.08
C GLY A 27 -0.64 1.75 -11.08
N VAL A 28 -1.16 0.91 -11.97
CA VAL A 28 -2.14 1.33 -12.97
C VAL A 28 -3.48 1.56 -12.28
N GLY A 29 -4.06 2.74 -12.52
CA GLY A 29 -5.44 3.00 -12.14
C GLY A 29 -6.39 2.37 -13.16
N TYR A 30 -7.43 1.67 -12.68
CA TYR A 30 -8.46 1.12 -13.56
C TYR A 30 -9.73 1.94 -13.43
N HIS A 31 -10.34 2.28 -14.56
CA HIS A 31 -11.72 2.73 -14.59
C HIS A 31 -12.56 1.60 -15.20
N ASN A 32 -13.69 1.26 -14.59
CA ASN A 32 -14.61 0.26 -15.17
C ASN A 32 -15.56 0.85 -16.22
N GLY A 33 -15.37 2.12 -16.60
CA GLY A 33 -16.19 2.82 -17.60
C GLY A 33 -17.51 3.36 -17.06
N VAL A 34 -17.80 3.20 -15.76
CA VAL A 34 -19.02 3.72 -15.13
C VAL A 34 -18.66 4.69 -14.01
N ASP A 35 -18.08 4.26 -12.89
CA ASP A 35 -17.97 5.15 -11.71
C ASP A 35 -16.90 4.72 -10.67
N VAL A 36 -15.96 3.82 -11.00
CA VAL A 36 -14.98 3.38 -10.01
C VAL A 36 -13.55 3.59 -10.49
N SER A 37 -12.87 4.55 -9.87
CA SER A 37 -11.41 4.69 -9.95
C SER A 37 -10.77 3.68 -8.99
N ILE A 38 -10.27 2.56 -9.48
CA ILE A 38 -9.44 1.65 -8.68
C ILE A 38 -8.00 2.15 -8.76
N TYR A 39 -7.37 2.37 -7.62
CA TYR A 39 -5.95 2.66 -7.55
C TYR A 39 -5.18 1.44 -7.04
N GLU A 40 -3.97 1.27 -7.56
CA GLU A 40 -3.02 0.30 -7.05
C GLU A 40 -1.83 1.02 -6.40
N VAL A 41 -1.37 0.49 -5.26
CA VAL A 41 -0.09 0.82 -4.66
C VAL A 41 0.79 -0.41 -4.67
N LEU A 42 2.01 -0.25 -5.17
CA LEU A 42 3.02 -1.31 -5.24
C LEU A 42 4.18 -0.95 -4.31
N ILE A 43 4.55 -1.90 -3.45
CA ILE A 43 5.78 -1.85 -2.66
C ILE A 43 6.77 -2.81 -3.30
N TYR A 44 7.99 -2.36 -3.52
CA TYR A 44 9.03 -3.16 -4.17
C TYR A 44 10.38 -3.01 -3.46
N GLU A 45 11.16 -4.09 -3.50
CA GLU A 45 12.55 -4.11 -3.08
C GLU A 45 13.41 -3.48 -4.19
N ILE A 46 14.22 -2.48 -3.84
CA ILE A 46 14.97 -1.67 -4.82
C ILE A 46 16.03 -2.52 -5.53
N ARG A 47 16.77 -3.35 -4.79
CA ARG A 47 17.95 -4.07 -5.29
C ARG A 47 17.67 -4.97 -6.50
N ASN A 48 16.49 -5.57 -6.56
CA ASN A 48 16.07 -6.50 -7.61
C ASN A 48 14.76 -6.08 -8.31
N ASN A 49 14.24 -4.89 -8.00
CA ASN A 49 12.95 -4.40 -8.49
C ASN A 49 11.79 -5.39 -8.28
N LYS A 50 11.85 -6.20 -7.22
CA LYS A 50 10.86 -7.24 -6.92
C LYS A 50 9.68 -6.63 -6.19
N ILE A 51 8.47 -6.84 -6.70
CA ILE A 51 7.24 -6.46 -5.99
C ILE A 51 7.10 -7.35 -4.76
N ILE A 52 7.06 -6.74 -3.58
CA ILE A 52 6.89 -7.39 -2.28
C ILE A 52 5.54 -7.07 -1.64
N GLY A 53 4.84 -6.04 -2.12
CA GLY A 53 3.51 -5.66 -1.67
C GLY A 53 2.66 -5.09 -2.81
N ARG A 54 1.37 -5.39 -2.79
CA ARG A 54 0.36 -4.81 -3.68
C ARG A 54 -0.93 -4.57 -2.92
N PHE A 55 -1.50 -3.39 -3.11
CA PHE A 55 -2.82 -3.03 -2.63
C PHE A 55 -3.64 -2.48 -3.77
N ALA A 56 -4.87 -2.94 -3.90
CA ALA A 56 -5.86 -2.34 -4.79
C ALA A 56 -6.99 -1.80 -3.93
N PHE A 57 -7.39 -0.55 -4.17
CA PHE A 57 -8.44 0.10 -3.40
C PHE A 57 -9.30 0.99 -4.28
N ASN A 58 -10.55 1.18 -3.86
CA ASN A 58 -11.45 2.15 -4.48
C ASN A 58 -10.97 3.57 -4.10
N GLY A 59 -10.74 4.41 -5.10
CA GLY A 59 -10.15 5.74 -4.94
C GLY A 59 -11.05 6.76 -4.28
N ASP A 60 -12.37 6.56 -4.34
CA ASP A 60 -13.36 7.49 -3.78
C ASP A 60 -13.64 7.17 -2.31
N SER A 61 -13.67 5.88 -1.96
CA SER A 61 -13.99 5.40 -0.60
C SER A 61 -12.79 4.97 0.22
N GLY A 62 -11.63 4.75 -0.41
CA GLY A 62 -10.45 4.15 0.23
C GLY A 62 -10.60 2.67 0.58
N LYS A 63 -11.74 2.03 0.25
CA LYS A 63 -12.01 0.63 0.59
C LYS A 63 -11.06 -0.31 -0.16
N LEU A 64 -10.45 -1.26 0.54
CA LEU A 64 -9.63 -2.27 -0.14
C LEU A 64 -10.48 -3.20 -1.00
N ILE A 65 -9.90 -3.55 -2.13
CA ILE A 65 -10.36 -4.58 -3.05
C ILE A 65 -9.41 -5.78 -2.99
N ASN A 66 -8.11 -5.54 -2.80
CA ASN A 66 -7.12 -6.60 -2.69
C ASN A 66 -5.90 -6.16 -1.87
N GLN A 67 -5.32 -7.07 -1.10
CA GLN A 67 -4.07 -6.91 -0.36
C GLN A 67 -3.20 -8.16 -0.52
N ARG A 68 -1.94 -7.98 -0.94
CA ARG A 68 -0.95 -9.05 -0.96
C ARG A 68 0.42 -8.53 -0.56
N VAL A 69 1.08 -9.26 0.33
CA VAL A 69 2.36 -8.88 0.90
C VAL A 69 3.18 -10.13 1.16
N ILE A 70 4.41 -10.18 0.67
CA ILE A 70 5.27 -11.33 0.87
C ILE A 70 5.64 -11.46 2.35
N GLY A 71 5.35 -12.61 2.94
CA GLY A 71 5.68 -12.92 4.33
C GLY A 71 4.72 -12.34 5.38
N TYR A 72 3.67 -11.63 4.96
CA TYR A 72 2.64 -11.11 5.86
C TYR A 72 1.30 -11.79 5.56
N ARG A 73 0.82 -12.57 6.54
CA ARG A 73 -0.48 -13.25 6.50
C ARG A 73 -1.35 -12.70 7.63
N GLN A 74 -2.17 -11.72 7.31
CA GLN A 74 -3.27 -11.27 8.17
C GLN A 74 -4.55 -11.13 7.35
N LYS A 75 -5.67 -10.98 8.08
CA LYS A 75 -6.97 -10.66 7.49
C LYS A 75 -6.84 -9.36 6.68
N MET A 76 -7.47 -9.33 5.51
CA MET A 76 -7.53 -8.13 4.68
C MET A 76 -8.18 -7.00 5.49
N ALA A 77 -7.49 -5.86 5.56
CA ALA A 77 -8.06 -4.66 6.18
C ALA A 77 -9.20 -4.10 5.32
N ASP A 78 -10.12 -3.37 5.96
CA ASP A 78 -11.28 -2.80 5.27
C ASP A 78 -10.90 -1.54 4.45
N ASN A 79 -9.92 -0.76 4.94
CA ASN A 79 -9.49 0.52 4.34
C ASN A 79 -7.97 0.60 4.11
N ILE A 80 -7.57 1.32 3.05
CA ILE A 80 -6.17 1.45 2.61
C ILE A 80 -5.26 2.01 3.70
N VAL A 81 -5.77 2.91 4.54
CA VAL A 81 -5.00 3.47 5.66
C VAL A 81 -4.63 2.39 6.66
N ASP A 82 -5.60 1.57 7.07
CA ASP A 82 -5.36 0.46 8.01
C ASP A 82 -4.37 -0.55 7.42
N ALA A 83 -4.55 -0.90 6.15
CA ALA A 83 -3.65 -1.83 5.46
C ALA A 83 -2.20 -1.31 5.38
N LEU A 84 -2.01 0.00 5.20
CA LEU A 84 -0.70 0.64 5.18
C LEU A 84 -0.08 0.72 6.58
N LEU A 85 -0.86 1.04 7.61
CA LEU A 85 -0.41 1.02 9.01
C LEU A 85 0.03 -0.38 9.42
N ASP A 86 -0.73 -1.40 9.04
CA ASP A 86 -0.43 -2.80 9.30
C ASP A 86 0.87 -3.26 8.63
N ILE A 87 1.07 -2.91 7.35
CA ILE A 87 2.35 -3.19 6.69
C ILE A 87 3.48 -2.41 7.33
N ASN A 88 3.29 -1.12 7.62
CA ASN A 88 4.33 -0.31 8.24
C ASN A 88 4.80 -0.98 9.55
N ASN A 89 3.86 -1.36 10.41
CA ASN A 89 4.15 -2.12 11.62
C ASN A 89 4.87 -3.45 11.35
N PHE A 90 4.47 -4.20 10.32
CA PHE A 90 5.13 -5.46 9.95
C PHE A 90 6.57 -5.23 9.46
N LEU A 91 6.78 -4.24 8.59
CA LEU A 91 8.09 -3.91 8.02
C LEU A 91 9.04 -3.34 9.08
N THR A 92 8.52 -2.55 10.02
CA THR A 92 9.27 -2.04 11.19
C THR A 92 9.60 -3.17 12.17
N LYS A 93 8.69 -4.12 12.43
CA LYS A 93 8.99 -5.26 13.32
C LYS A 93 10.10 -6.17 12.79
N ARG A 94 10.26 -6.30 11.46
CA ARG A 94 11.42 -6.99 10.86
C ARG A 94 12.77 -6.27 11.08
N ILE A 95 12.78 -5.06 11.67
CA ILE A 95 14.01 -4.35 12.06
C ILE A 95 14.57 -4.88 13.39
N ILE A 96 13.73 -5.48 14.25
CA ILE A 96 14.09 -5.89 15.62
C ILE A 96 14.39 -7.41 15.70
N ALA A 97 14.29 -8.14 14.59
CA ALA A 97 14.52 -9.58 14.52
C ALA A 97 15.80 -9.92 13.75
#